data_AF-A0A351SK39-F1
#
_entry.id   AF-A0A351SK39-F1
#
_cell.length_a   1.000
_cell.length_b   1.000
_cell.length_c   1.000
_cell.angle_alpha   90.00
_cell.angle_beta   90.00
_cell.angle_gamma   90.00
#
_symmetry.space_group_name_H-M   'P 1'
#
loop_
_entity.id
_entity.type
_entity.pdbx_description
1 polymer ?
#
loop_
_entity_poly.entity_id
_entity_poly.type
_entity_poly.pdbx_seq_one_letter_code
_entity_poly.pdbx_strand_id
1 'polypeptide(L)' 'CVRPPENFDLILLGIVGAEREDPFIFSVQGTDHRLTPGDTLVIIGMPNAIELFKDHLNMPPNHVRTS' A
#
# COMPACT_ATOMS: atom_id res chain seq x y z
N CYS A 1 16.69 12.40 -1.58
CA CYS A 1 15.45 12.99 -2.12
C CYS A 1 14.33 11.98 -1.92
N VAL A 2 13.37 12.28 -1.05
CA VAL A 2 12.17 11.43 -0.86
C VAL A 2 11.27 11.68 -2.07
N ARG A 3 10.88 10.62 -2.80
CA ARG A 3 9.90 10.78 -3.88
C ARG A 3 8.61 11.35 -3.27
N PRO A 4 7.94 12.31 -3.93
CA PRO A 4 6.63 12.75 -3.49
C PRO A 4 5.70 11.52 -3.46
N PRO A 5 4.77 11.44 -2.49
CA PRO A 5 3.82 10.34 -2.43
C PRO A 5 3.05 10.27 -3.75
N GLU A 6 3.10 9.12 -4.41
CA GLU A 6 2.26 8.84 -5.56
C GLU A 6 0.84 8.60 -5.07
N ASN A 7 -0.11 9.39 -5.57
CA ASN A 7 -1.52 9.21 -5.28
C ASN A 7 -2.16 8.40 -6.42
N PHE A 8 -2.73 7.24 -6.08
CA PHE A 8 -3.39 6.34 -7.02
C PHE A 8 -4.92 6.53 -7.05
N ASP A 9 -5.47 7.49 -6.30
CA ASP A 9 -6.92 7.67 -6.12
C ASP A 9 -7.63 6.39 -5.64
N LEU A 10 -6.97 5.70 -4.69
CA LEU A 10 -7.47 4.50 -4.03
C LEU A 10 -7.91 4.81 -2.59
N ILE A 11 -9.00 4.19 -2.16
CA ILE A 11 -9.47 4.22 -0.78
C ILE A 11 -8.98 2.94 -0.09
N LEU A 12 -8.12 3.09 0.92
CA LEU A 12 -7.76 1.99 1.82
C LEU A 12 -8.87 1.85 2.86
N LEU A 13 -9.56 0.71 2.87
CA LEU A 13 -10.60 0.40 3.85
C LEU A 13 -10.04 -0.21 5.12
N GLY A 14 -8.97 -0.98 4.98
CA GLY A 14 -8.38 -1.68 6.11
C GLY A 14 -7.15 -2.48 5.77
N ILE A 15 -6.47 -2.91 6.83
CA ILE A 15 -5.27 -3.75 6.76
C ILE A 15 -5.55 -4.98 7.62
N VAL A 16 -5.29 -6.15 7.03
CA VAL A 16 -5.33 -7.42 7.74
C VAL A 16 -3.90 -7.84 8.07
N GLY A 17 -3.55 -7.79 9.35
CA GLY A 17 -2.19 -8.04 9.82
C GLY A 17 -1.91 -9.55 9.94
N ALA A 18 -0.79 -10.03 9.39
CA ALA A 18 -0.43 -11.45 9.48
C ALA A 18 0.02 -11.89 10.89
N GLU A 19 0.53 -10.96 11.69
CA GLU A 19 1.20 -11.21 12.98
C GLU A 19 0.32 -10.86 14.21
N ARG A 20 -0.96 -10.49 14.00
CA ARG A 20 -1.83 -10.01 15.09
C ARG A 20 -2.89 -11.03 15.48
N GLU A 21 -3.14 -11.14 16.80
CA GLU A 21 -4.23 -11.96 17.36
C GLU A 21 -5.62 -11.45 16.95
N ASP A 22 -5.77 -10.13 16.76
CA ASP A 22 -6.94 -9.52 16.14
C ASP A 22 -6.56 -8.98 14.74
N PRO A 23 -6.93 -9.70 13.67
CA PRO A 23 -6.32 -9.46 12.38
C PRO A 23 -6.91 -8.27 11.62
N PHE A 24 -8.06 -7.69 12.01
CA PHE A 24 -8.77 -6.71 11.17
C PHE A 24 -8.73 -5.27 11.69
N ILE A 25 -8.14 -4.35 10.91
CA ILE A 25 -8.19 -2.91 11.18
C ILE A 25 -9.07 -2.22 10.13
N PHE A 26 -10.29 -1.80 10.49
CA PHE A 26 -11.22 -1.03 9.66
C PHE A 26 -11.22 0.48 10.03
N SER A 27 -10.05 1.13 10.06
CA SER A 27 -9.98 2.60 10.05
C SER A 27 -8.52 3.03 9.92
N VAL A 28 -8.13 3.52 8.75
CA VAL A 28 -6.74 3.89 8.42
C VAL A 28 -6.48 5.39 8.51
N GLN A 29 -7.43 6.19 9.01
CA GLN A 29 -7.13 7.58 9.37
C GLN A 29 -6.46 7.64 10.74
N GLY A 30 -5.22 8.14 10.79
CA GLY A 30 -4.50 8.43 12.03
C GLY A 30 -3.77 7.24 12.67
N THR A 31 -3.75 6.08 12.02
CA THR A 31 -3.04 4.89 12.54
C THR A 31 -1.68 4.78 11.86
N ASP A 32 -0.60 4.92 12.63
CA ASP A 32 0.76 4.61 12.17
C ASP A 32 0.93 3.08 12.14
N HIS A 33 0.49 2.47 11.04
CA HIS A 33 0.58 1.04 10.83
C HIS A 33 1.79 0.72 9.94
N ARG A 34 2.79 0.05 10.53
CA ARG A 34 3.94 -0.46 9.78
C ARG A 34 3.55 -1.72 9.01
N LEU A 35 3.51 -1.62 7.69
CA LEU A 35 3.30 -2.76 6.81
C LEU A 35 4.44 -3.77 6.93
N THR A 36 4.08 -5.05 7.01
CA THR A 36 4.97 -6.20 7.10
C THR A 36 4.65 -7.24 6.02
N PRO A 37 5.63 -8.04 5.57
CA PRO A 37 5.37 -9.11 4.62
C PRO A 37 4.27 -10.05 5.13
N GLY A 38 3.25 -10.30 4.30
CA GLY A 38 2.09 -11.13 4.65
C GLY A 38 0.83 -10.32 4.97
N ASP A 39 0.93 -9.02 5.22
CA ASP A 39 -0.24 -8.18 5.45
C ASP A 39 -1.11 -8.08 4.18
N THR A 40 -2.42 -8.10 4.37
CA THR A 40 -3.39 -7.93 3.27
C THR A 40 -4.00 -6.53 3.31
N LEU A 41 -3.87 -5.81 2.20
CA LEU A 41 -4.51 -4.50 2.02
C LEU A 41 -5.90 -4.68 1.40
N VAL A 42 -6.91 -4.10 2.04
CA VAL A 42 -8.28 -4.05 1.49
C VAL A 42 -8.51 -2.65 0.92
N ILE A 43 -8.50 -2.54 -0.41
CA ILE A 43 -8.60 -1.27 -1.14
C ILE A 43 -9.84 -1.24 -2.05
N ILE A 44 -10.38 -0.05 -2.29
CA ILE A 44 -11.41 0.23 -3.30
C ILE A 44 -10.91 1.32 -4.23
N GLY A 45 -11.14 1.15 -5.53
CA GLY A 45 -10.87 2.16 -6.55
C GLY A 45 -11.29 1.69 -7.93
N MET A 46 -10.97 2.51 -8.93
CA MET A 46 -11.21 2.16 -10.34
C MET A 46 -10.27 1.02 -10.76
N PRO A 47 -10.71 0.09 -11.64
CA PRO A 47 -9.90 -1.08 -12.02
C PRO A 47 -8.51 -0.72 -12.56
N ASN A 48 -8.39 0.33 -13.37
CA ASN A 48 -7.11 0.81 -13.90
C ASN A 48 -6.17 1.33 -12.81
N ALA A 49 -6.68 2.01 -11.79
CA ALA A 49 -5.90 2.49 -10.66
C ALA A 49 -5.40 1.32 -9.80
N ILE A 50 -6.22 0.28 -9.62
CA ILE A 50 -5.82 -0.95 -8.92
C ILE A 50 -4.68 -1.65 -9.65
N GLU A 51 -4.75 -1.78 -10.98
CA GLU A 51 -3.67 -2.39 -11.75
C GLU A 51 -2.38 -1.58 -11.70
N LEU A 52 -2.45 -0.25 -11.85
CA LEU A 52 -1.28 0.63 -11.70
C LEU A 52 -0.63 0.51 -10.32
N PHE A 53 -1.44 0.39 -9.26
CA PHE A 53 -0.93 0.21 -7.91
C PHE A 53 -0.24 -1.15 -7.73
N LYS A 54 -0.79 -2.23 -8.29
CA LYS A 54 -0.12 -3.56 -8.30
C LYS A 54 1.21 -3.51 -9.03
N ASP A 55 1.27 -2.85 -10.17
CA ASP A 55 2.51 -2.70 -10.93
C ASP A 55 3.57 -1.92 -10.12
N HIS A 56 3.15 -0.85 -9.43
CA HIS A 56 4.03 -0.09 -8.54
C HIS A 56 4.58 -0.94 -7.38
N LEU A 57 3.74 -1.79 -6.76
CA LEU A 57 4.18 -2.70 -5.69
C LEU A 57 5.21 -3.74 -6.16
N ASN A 58 5.14 -4.15 -7.43
CA ASN A 58 6.03 -5.15 -8.01
C ASN A 58 7.31 -4.56 -8.61
N MET A 59 7.41 -3.24 -8.75
CA MET A 59 8.64 -2.63 -9.21
C MET A 59 9.73 -2.77 -8.13
N PRO A 60 10.91 -3.32 -8.46
CA PRO A 60 12.03 -3.26 -7.52
C PRO A 60 12.32 -1.78 -7.21
N PRO A 61 12.81 -1.44 -6.00
CA PRO A 61 13.25 -0.10 -5.70
C PRO A 61 14.37 0.26 -6.69
N ASN A 62 14.02 0.95 -7.77
CA ASN A 62 14.94 1.14 -8.87
C ASN A 62 16.17 1.89 -8.37
N HIS A 63 17.31 1.20 -8.53
CA HIS A 63 18.65 1.75 -8.54
C HIS A 63 18.61 3.08 -9.28
N VAL A 64 19.14 4.12 -8.64
CA VAL A 64 19.32 5.44 -9.24
C VAL A 64 19.94 5.25 -10.62
N ARG A 65 19.18 5.46 -11.69
CA ARG A 65 19.76 5.67 -13.02
C ARG A 65 20.44 7.03 -12.94
N THR A 66 21.70 7.03 -12.53
CA THR A 66 22.59 8.16 -12.74
C THR A 66 22.70 8.35 -14.25
N SER A 67 22.21 9.50 -14.73
CA SER A 67 22.51 10.01 -16.06
C SER A 67 24.00 10.24 -16.23
#